data_AF-A0A520GU40-F1
#
_entry.id   AF-A0A520GU40-F1
#
_cell.length_a   1.000
_cell.length_b   1.000
_cell.length_c   1.000
_cell.angle_alpha   90.00
_cell.angle_beta   90.00
_cell.angle_gamma   90.00
#
_symmetry.space_group_name_H-M   'P 1'
#
loop_
_entity.id
_entity.type
_entity.pdbx_description
1 polymer ?
#
loop_
_entity_poly.entity_id
_entity_poly.type
_entity_poly.pdbx_seq_one_letter_code
_entity_poly.pdbx_strand_id
1 'polypeptide(L)'
;LVIGEVQLDRAPGRPGHGFERAQREGEAGEVALADRCRAAAAPSAPEWQRRWERAVESLGLPVHRMPSGAGHDAMKLHEVMPQAMLFVRGINSGISHNPLESSTAADIDLSVRAFQHLMEGLAQDVAVAAAPSA
;
A
#
# COMPACT_ATOMS: atom_id res chain seq x y z
N LEU A 1 -6.48 -3.78 10.13
CA LEU A 1 -6.26 -2.94 8.93
C LEU A 1 -5.14 -1.96 9.26
N VAL A 2 -4.30 -1.59 8.29
CA VAL A 2 -3.21 -0.63 8.49
C VAL A 2 -3.24 0.39 7.36
N ILE A 3 -3.01 1.67 7.64
CA ILE A 3 -3.03 2.73 6.65
C ILE A 3 -1.61 2.92 6.12
N GLY A 4 -1.48 2.85 4.80
CA GLY A 4 -0.20 2.78 4.11
C GLY A 4 0.23 4.11 3.49
N GLU A 5 1.54 4.36 3.48
CA GLU A 5 2.25 5.29 2.58
C GLU A 5 3.26 4.48 1.76
N VAL A 6 3.45 4.74 0.46
CA VAL A 6 4.43 3.92 -0.30
C VAL A 6 5.83 4.49 -0.17
N GLN A 7 6.78 3.66 0.27
CA GLN A 7 8.16 4.05 0.50
C GLN A 7 9.12 2.97 0.00
N LEU A 8 9.66 3.14 -1.21
CA LEU A 8 10.69 2.26 -1.77
C LEU A 8 12.13 2.66 -1.37
N ASP A 9 12.30 3.78 -0.66
CA ASP A 9 13.64 4.24 -0.26
C ASP A 9 14.12 3.45 0.96
N ARG A 10 15.08 2.56 0.74
CA ARG A 10 15.68 1.74 1.78
C ARG A 10 16.70 2.60 2.54
N ALA A 11 16.66 2.58 3.88
CA ALA A 11 17.74 3.15 4.68
C ALA A 11 19.11 2.62 4.19
N PRO A 12 20.12 3.49 4.01
CA PRO A 12 21.42 3.07 3.51
C PRO A 12 22.04 2.04 4.46
N GLY A 13 22.43 0.87 3.93
CA GLY A 13 23.29 -0.10 4.64
C GLY A 13 22.70 -1.47 5.02
N ARG A 14 21.46 -1.83 4.62
CA ARG A 14 20.96 -3.20 4.82
C ARG A 14 21.06 -4.04 3.54
N PRO A 15 21.85 -5.14 3.51
CA PRO A 15 21.92 -6.02 2.35
C PRO A 15 20.53 -6.63 2.09
N GLY A 16 20.09 -6.60 0.83
CA GLY A 16 18.81 -7.15 0.42
C GLY A 16 18.90 -8.66 0.15
N HIS A 17 17.91 -9.42 0.59
CA HIS A 17 17.64 -10.74 0.03
C HIS A 17 16.97 -10.54 -1.33
N GLY A 18 17.77 -10.46 -2.39
CA GLY A 18 17.30 -10.51 -3.77
C GLY A 18 17.02 -11.95 -4.19
N PHE A 19 15.97 -12.16 -5.00
CA PHE A 19 15.79 -13.43 -5.70
C PHE A 19 16.84 -13.53 -6.83
N GLU A 20 17.87 -14.34 -6.61
CA GLU A 20 18.83 -14.74 -7.65
C GLU A 20 18.20 -15.81 -8.55
N ARG A 21 17.87 -15.46 -9.79
CA ARG A 21 17.67 -16.44 -10.86
C ARG A 21 18.80 -16.27 -11.88
N ALA A 22 19.80 -17.13 -11.77
CA ALA A 22 20.83 -17.29 -12.78
C ALA A 22 20.21 -17.94 -14.03
N GLN A 23 20.22 -17.24 -15.17
CA GLN A 23 20.08 -17.88 -16.47
C GLN A 23 21.47 -18.38 -16.88
N ARG A 24 21.65 -19.69 -16.95
CA ARG A 24 22.87 -20.32 -17.48
C ARG A 24 22.71 -20.47 -18.99
N GLU A 25 23.56 -19.78 -19.72
CA GLU A 25 24.12 -20.31 -20.96
C GLU A 25 25.65 -20.31 -20.79
N GLY A 26 26.34 -21.24 -21.43
CA GLY A 26 27.74 -21.57 -21.19
C GLY A 26 28.71 -20.38 -21.29
N GLU A 27 29.91 -20.61 -20.72
CA GLU A 27 31.06 -19.70 -20.59
C GLU A 27 31.03 -18.77 -19.35
N ALA A 28 32.15 -18.79 -18.61
CA ALA A 28 32.34 -18.04 -17.37
C ALA A 28 32.46 -16.54 -17.66
N GLY A 29 31.32 -15.87 -17.86
CA GLY A 29 31.20 -14.42 -17.95
C GLY A 29 30.92 -13.80 -16.58
N GLU A 30 31.66 -12.73 -16.26
CA GLU A 30 31.40 -11.90 -15.08
C GLU A 30 30.05 -11.18 -15.24
N VAL A 31 29.05 -11.54 -14.42
CA VAL A 31 27.72 -10.94 -14.47
C VAL A 31 27.67 -9.73 -13.54
N ALA A 32 27.71 -8.52 -14.11
CA ALA A 32 27.50 -7.30 -13.37
C ALA A 32 26.01 -7.13 -13.02
N LEU A 33 25.66 -7.14 -11.72
CA LEU A 33 24.34 -6.73 -11.27
C LEU A 33 24.23 -5.20 -11.33
N ALA A 34 23.49 -4.71 -12.32
CA ALA A 34 23.07 -3.31 -12.35
C ALA A 34 21.90 -3.09 -11.39
N ASP A 35 21.97 -2.04 -10.57
CA ASP A 35 20.90 -1.59 -9.67
C ASP A 35 19.79 -0.97 -10.54
N ARG A 36 18.73 -1.74 -10.84
CA ARG A 36 17.84 -1.44 -11.98
C ARG A 36 16.70 -0.46 -11.69
N CYS A 37 16.30 -0.26 -10.43
CA CYS A 37 15.25 0.70 -10.09
C CYS A 37 15.39 1.21 -8.65
N ARG A 38 15.55 2.53 -8.50
CA ARG A 38 15.34 3.26 -7.25
C ARG A 38 14.26 4.31 -7.52
N ALA A 39 13.12 4.19 -6.87
CA ALA A 39 12.02 5.14 -6.98
C ALA A 39 11.90 5.94 -5.69
N ALA A 40 11.58 7.23 -5.81
CA ALA A 40 11.31 8.09 -4.67
C ALA A 40 10.08 7.58 -3.88
N ALA A 41 10.01 7.97 -2.61
CA ALA A 41 8.80 7.77 -1.80
C ALA A 41 7.60 8.46 -2.46
N ALA A 42 6.43 7.84 -2.31
CA ALA A 42 5.17 8.30 -2.84
C ALA A 42 4.22 8.59 -1.67
N PRO A 43 4.19 9.85 -1.19
CA PRO A 43 3.50 10.19 0.02
C PRO A 43 1.99 10.03 -0.14
N SER A 44 1.36 9.45 0.87
CA SER A 44 -0.10 9.42 0.97
C SER A 44 -0.62 10.81 1.35
N ALA A 45 -1.69 11.25 0.68
CA ALA A 45 -2.33 12.52 0.96
C ALA A 45 -2.94 12.51 2.38
N PRO A 46 -2.64 13.51 3.24
CA PRO A 46 -3.11 13.52 4.63
C PRO A 46 -4.63 13.47 4.78
N GLU A 47 -5.38 14.07 3.85
CA GLU A 47 -6.85 13.99 3.86
C GLU A 47 -7.35 12.56 3.62
N TRP A 48 -6.68 11.81 2.74
CA TRP A 48 -7.07 10.45 2.38
C TRP A 48 -6.68 9.47 3.48
N GLN A 49 -5.55 9.70 4.15
CA GLN A 49 -5.24 8.99 5.39
C GLN A 49 -6.36 9.20 6.41
N ARG A 50 -6.79 10.44 6.68
CA ARG A 50 -7.89 10.72 7.62
C ARG A 50 -9.21 10.06 7.23
N ARG A 51 -9.53 9.97 5.93
CA ARG A 51 -10.72 9.24 5.45
C ARG A 51 -10.62 7.75 5.81
N TRP A 52 -9.46 7.14 5.60
CA TRP A 52 -9.22 5.76 6.02
C TRP A 52 -9.28 5.58 7.54
N GLU A 53 -8.74 6.52 8.31
CA GLU A 53 -8.79 6.48 9.79
C GLU A 53 -10.22 6.45 10.28
N ARG A 54 -11.05 7.40 9.85
CA ARG A 54 -12.47 7.44 10.18
C ARG A 54 -13.17 6.13 9.82
N ALA A 55 -12.90 5.60 8.62
CA ALA A 55 -13.51 4.36 8.17
C ALA A 55 -13.11 3.15 9.04
N VAL A 56 -11.84 3.03 9.40
CA VAL A 56 -11.35 1.95 10.28
C VAL A 56 -11.89 2.12 11.71
N GLU A 57 -11.89 3.33 12.25
CA GLU A 57 -12.42 3.65 13.58
C GLU A 57 -13.92 3.36 13.69
N SER A 58 -14.70 3.60 12.63
CA SER A 58 -16.14 3.30 12.60
C SER A 58 -16.46 1.81 12.77
N LEU A 59 -15.50 0.92 12.48
CA LEU A 59 -15.60 -0.51 12.70
C LEU A 59 -15.18 -0.93 14.13
N GLY A 60 -14.79 0.02 14.98
CA GLY A 60 -14.26 -0.25 16.32
C GLY A 60 -12.86 -0.86 16.32
N LEU A 61 -12.11 -0.70 15.21
CA LEU A 61 -10.77 -1.24 15.06
C LEU A 61 -9.71 -0.20 15.44
N PRO A 62 -8.55 -0.62 15.99
CA PRO A 62 -7.43 0.28 16.19
C PRO A 62 -6.84 0.75 14.86
N VAL A 63 -6.46 2.02 14.80
CA VAL A 63 -5.75 2.61 13.67
C VAL A 63 -4.25 2.38 13.82
N HIS A 64 -3.66 1.82 12.78
CA HIS A 64 -2.21 1.70 12.65
C HIS A 64 -1.78 2.33 11.32
N ARG A 65 -0.59 2.93 11.29
CA ARG A 65 0.04 3.47 10.07
C ARG A 65 1.36 2.75 9.82
N MET A 66 1.67 2.45 8.57
CA MET A 66 2.96 1.87 8.19
C MET A 66 3.39 2.29 6.77
N PRO A 67 4.70 2.38 6.48
CA PRO A 67 5.16 2.49 5.11
C PRO A 67 5.01 1.16 4.36
N SER A 68 4.74 1.24 3.04
CA SER A 68 4.79 0.14 2.09
C SER A 68 6.19 -0.02 1.57
N GLY A 69 6.77 -1.21 1.70
CA GLY A 69 8.05 -1.56 1.10
C GLY A 69 7.95 -2.08 -0.33
N ALA A 70 6.75 -2.15 -0.91
CA ALA A 70 6.50 -2.65 -2.26
C ALA A 70 6.00 -1.54 -3.20
N GLY A 71 6.28 -1.71 -4.50
CA GLY A 71 5.73 -0.85 -5.54
C GLY A 71 4.24 -1.13 -5.75
N HIS A 72 3.45 -0.06 -5.88
CA HIS A 72 2.01 -0.11 -6.21
C HIS A 72 1.70 0.98 -7.23
N ASP A 73 0.58 0.87 -7.94
CA ASP A 73 0.12 1.91 -8.86
C ASP A 73 -0.05 3.27 -8.16
N ALA A 74 -0.34 3.26 -6.87
CA ALA A 74 -0.37 4.43 -5.99
C ALA A 74 0.92 5.28 -6.08
N MET A 75 2.07 4.66 -6.38
CA MET A 75 3.33 5.36 -6.59
C MET A 75 3.33 6.28 -7.81
N LYS A 76 2.53 5.97 -8.84
CA LYS A 76 2.39 6.85 -9.99
C LYS A 76 1.19 7.77 -9.86
N LEU A 77 0.10 7.26 -9.26
CA LEU A 77 -1.13 8.04 -9.07
C LEU A 77 -0.93 9.28 -8.19
N HIS A 78 -0.01 9.24 -7.21
CA HIS A 78 0.22 10.39 -6.33
C HIS A 78 0.65 11.66 -7.08
N GLU A 79 1.20 11.54 -8.29
CA GLU A 79 1.67 12.69 -9.08
C GLU A 79 0.50 13.46 -9.71
N VAL A 80 -0.66 12.82 -9.87
CA VAL A 80 -1.81 13.37 -10.61
C VAL A 80 -3.07 13.49 -9.76
N MET A 81 -3.15 12.78 -8.63
CA MET A 81 -4.29 12.85 -7.72
C MET A 81 -3.90 12.50 -6.28
N PRO A 82 -4.62 13.04 -5.27
CA PRO A 82 -4.40 12.66 -3.88
C PRO A 82 -4.83 11.19 -3.65
N GLN A 83 -4.02 10.43 -2.92
CA GLN A 83 -4.23 9.00 -2.69
C GLN A 83 -3.78 8.57 -1.29
N ALA A 84 -4.36 7.51 -0.75
CA ALA A 84 -3.81 6.75 0.37
C ALA A 84 -4.30 5.30 0.30
N MET A 85 -3.57 4.36 0.89
CA MET A 85 -3.87 2.93 0.81
C MET A 85 -4.32 2.33 2.14
N LEU A 86 -5.16 1.29 2.06
CA LEU A 86 -5.51 0.42 3.17
C LEU A 86 -4.84 -0.95 2.99
N PHE A 87 -4.12 -1.42 4.00
CA PHE A 87 -3.54 -2.75 4.06
C PHE A 87 -4.38 -3.72 4.87
N VAL A 88 -4.46 -4.92 4.32
CA VAL A 88 -5.07 -6.10 4.93
C VAL A 88 -3.96 -7.04 5.37
N ARG A 89 -4.16 -7.73 6.49
CA ARG A 89 -3.18 -8.65 7.03
C ARG A 89 -3.05 -9.87 6.10
N GLY A 90 -1.84 -10.13 5.64
CA GLY A 90 -1.48 -11.43 5.07
C GLY A 90 -1.23 -12.45 6.17
N ILE A 91 -1.68 -13.70 5.99
CA ILE A 91 -1.27 -14.81 6.85
C ILE A 91 0.12 -15.31 6.43
N ASN A 92 0.63 -16.38 7.06
CA ASN A 92 1.94 -16.96 6.73
C ASN A 92 3.06 -15.90 6.76
N SER A 93 3.09 -15.07 7.80
CA SER A 93 4.06 -13.99 7.97
C SER A 93 4.04 -12.92 6.88
N GLY A 94 2.91 -12.75 6.17
CA GLY A 94 2.76 -11.75 5.13
C GLY A 94 3.54 -12.08 3.85
N ILE A 95 3.80 -13.37 3.59
CA ILE A 95 4.39 -13.82 2.33
C ILE A 95 3.47 -13.40 1.17
N SER A 96 4.08 -12.85 0.12
CA SER A 96 3.42 -12.45 -1.13
C SER A 96 4.24 -12.91 -2.35
N HIS A 97 3.63 -12.94 -3.53
CA HIS A 97 4.17 -13.56 -4.76
C HIS A 97 4.52 -15.05 -4.57
N ASN A 98 3.71 -15.74 -3.78
CA ASN A 98 3.89 -17.14 -3.45
C ASN A 98 2.53 -17.85 -3.43
N PRO A 99 2.42 -19.12 -3.83
CA PRO A 99 1.15 -19.88 -3.71
C PRO A 99 0.55 -19.95 -2.30
N LEU A 100 1.35 -19.73 -1.26
CA LEU A 100 0.91 -19.67 0.14
C LEU A 100 0.45 -18.27 0.59
N GLU A 101 0.47 -17.29 -0.32
CA GLU A 101 -0.08 -15.95 -0.08
C GLU A 101 -1.60 -16.06 0.15
N SER A 102 -2.06 -15.55 1.28
CA SER A 102 -3.48 -15.60 1.65
C SER A 102 -3.80 -14.56 2.72
N SER A 103 -5.08 -14.25 2.86
CA SER A 103 -5.68 -13.49 3.97
C SER A 103 -6.87 -14.27 4.53
N THR A 104 -7.28 -13.98 5.76
CA THR A 104 -8.47 -14.62 6.33
C THR A 104 -9.74 -13.99 5.77
N ALA A 105 -10.84 -14.76 5.67
CA ALA A 105 -12.13 -14.21 5.25
C ALA A 105 -12.60 -13.06 6.15
N ALA A 106 -12.32 -13.13 7.45
CA ALA A 106 -12.65 -12.07 8.41
C ALA A 106 -11.85 -10.78 8.14
N ASP A 107 -10.55 -10.89 7.85
CA ASP A 107 -9.73 -9.70 7.51
C ASP A 107 -10.21 -9.07 6.19
N ILE A 108 -10.61 -9.89 5.21
CA ILE A 108 -11.17 -9.41 3.94
C ILE A 108 -12.52 -8.72 4.16
N ASP A 109 -13.44 -9.30 4.94
CA ASP A 109 -14.73 -8.68 5.27
C ASP A 109 -14.54 -7.31 5.92
N LEU A 110 -13.65 -7.21 6.92
CA LEU A 110 -13.33 -5.93 7.57
C LEU A 110 -12.79 -4.91 6.57
N SER A 111 -11.97 -5.32 5.61
CA SER A 111 -11.44 -4.43 4.57
C SER A 111 -12.52 -3.89 3.64
N VAL A 112 -13.47 -4.74 3.24
CA VAL A 112 -14.60 -4.36 2.38
C VAL A 112 -15.51 -3.39 3.11
N ARG A 113 -15.82 -3.66 4.38
CA ARG A 113 -16.62 -2.76 5.23
C ARG A 113 -15.95 -1.41 5.47
N ALA A 114 -14.64 -1.40 5.69
CA ALA A 114 -13.88 -0.15 5.81
C ALA A 114 -13.94 0.65 4.50
N PHE A 115 -13.79 -0.02 3.35
CA PHE A 115 -13.91 0.65 2.06
C PHE A 115 -15.32 1.21 1.83
N GLN A 116 -16.37 0.48 2.22
CA GLN A 116 -17.75 0.97 2.17
C GLN A 116 -17.92 2.26 3.00
N HIS A 117 -17.47 2.29 4.24
CA HIS A 117 -17.55 3.49 5.08
C HIS A 117 -16.75 4.67 4.52
N LEU A 118 -15.59 4.41 3.89
CA LEU A 118 -14.85 5.46 3.18
C LEU A 118 -15.66 6.04 2.03
N MET A 119 -16.29 5.20 1.21
CA MET A 119 -17.09 5.63 0.06
C MET A 119 -18.35 6.39 0.49
N GLU A 120 -19.02 5.94 1.54
CA GLU A 120 -20.17 6.62 2.15
C GLU A 120 -19.77 8.00 2.68
N GLY A 121 -18.66 8.09 3.42
CA GLY A 121 -18.12 9.36 3.91
C GLY A 121 -17.73 10.30 2.79
N LEU A 122 -17.11 9.78 1.72
CA LEU A 122 -16.75 10.59 0.56
C LEU A 122 -17.98 11.14 -0.18
N ALA A 123 -19.02 10.32 -0.34
CA ALA A 123 -20.27 10.76 -0.96
C ALA A 123 -20.94 11.90 -0.16
N GLN A 124 -20.88 11.82 1.17
CA GLN A 124 -21.37 12.89 2.05
C GLN A 124 -20.52 14.16 1.92
N ASP A 125 -19.18 14.04 1.95
CA ASP A 125 -18.27 15.17 1.81
C ASP A 125 -18.54 15.93 0.49
N VAL A 126 -18.71 15.19 -0.62
CA VAL A 126 -19.01 15.76 -1.94
C VAL A 126 -20.40 16.40 -1.98
N ALA A 127 -21.41 15.76 -1.38
CA ALA A 127 -22.76 16.32 -1.32
C ALA A 127 -22.82 17.64 -0.53
N VAL A 128 -22.09 17.73 0.58
CA VAL A 128 -21.97 18.95 1.38
C VAL A 128 -21.25 20.04 0.59
N ALA A 129 -20.16 19.71 -0.10
CA ALA A 129 -19.43 20.68 -0.93
C ALA A 129 -20.25 21.22 -2.12
N ALA A 130 -21.20 20.43 -2.63
CA ALA A 130 -22.06 20.81 -3.75
C ALA A 130 -23.31 21.61 -3.33
N ALA A 131 -23.64 21.67 -2.03
CA ALA A 131 -24.80 22.43 -1.56
C ALA A 131 -24.56 23.94 -1.70
N PRO A 132 -25.54 24.72 -2.21
CA PRO A 132 -25.38 26.16 -2.37
C PRO A 132 -25.18 26.84 -1.01
N SER A 133 -24.17 27.72 -0.92
CA SER A 133 -23.96 28.56 0.27
C SER A 133 -25.17 29.47 0.46
N ALA A 134 -25.82 29.37 1.62
CA ALA A 134 -26.95 30.21 2.03
C ALA A 134 -26.54 31.68 2.23
#